data_AF-A0A3E1HHA8-F1
#
_entry.id   AF-A0A3E1HHA8-F1
#
_cell.length_a   1.000
_cell.length_b   1.000
_cell.length_c   1.000
_cell.angle_alpha   90.00
_cell.angle_beta   90.00
_cell.angle_gamma   90.00
#
_symmetry.space_group_name_H-M   'P 1'
#
loop_
_entity.id
_entity.type
_entity.pdbx_description
1 polymer ?
#
loop_
_entity_poly.entity_id
_entity_poly.type
_entity_poly.pdbx_seq_one_letter_code
_entity_poly.pdbx_strand_id
1 'polypeptide(L)'
;MLATMSPIDAFEQASHPLITVVDALLNEPRPAPFEPYQVPDGSFPLAHATTGLYLAANAIAEADYARAVLDWQKRQQILQRWRKRLQSHPVSHTRLVAMEMTRDTRPTLKKRCGLDTDQYETMLTTLELIFRWPQLRDAERARKHRSLADRFFSVSTIFRRCEQRTHEILQHAKIRIEALDPSDHAGRNQIIASAHRDLETTSETAIGRINTQTRRILDLDESTAGISVKQWLHDHGLVIST
;
A
#
# COMPACT_ATOMS: atom_id res chain seq x y z
N MET A 1 -26.53 -55.86 17.15
CA MET A 1 -25.51 -55.33 18.07
C MET A 1 -24.91 -54.08 17.46
N LEU A 2 -25.42 -52.90 17.83
CA LEU A 2 -24.83 -51.61 17.48
C LEU A 2 -23.87 -51.26 18.62
N ALA A 3 -22.57 -51.22 18.33
CA ALA A 3 -21.58 -50.74 19.30
C ALA A 3 -21.82 -49.24 19.50
N THR A 4 -22.35 -48.86 20.66
CA THR A 4 -22.43 -47.47 21.10
C THR A 4 -21.01 -46.98 21.37
N MET A 5 -20.49 -46.16 20.45
CA MET A 5 -19.26 -45.39 20.68
C MET A 5 -19.34 -44.70 22.04
N SER A 6 -18.31 -44.84 22.87
CA SER A 6 -18.25 -44.16 24.15
C SER A 6 -18.29 -42.64 23.91
N PRO A 7 -18.95 -41.83 24.76
CA PRO A 7 -18.83 -40.38 24.72
C PRO A 7 -17.37 -39.90 24.81
N ILE A 8 -16.47 -40.74 25.35
CA ILE A 8 -15.03 -40.51 25.38
C ILE A 8 -14.42 -40.66 23.98
N ASP A 9 -14.80 -41.70 23.22
CA ASP A 9 -14.31 -41.96 21.86
C ASP A 9 -14.83 -40.93 20.84
N ALA A 10 -16.07 -40.45 21.04
CA ALA A 10 -16.65 -39.36 20.24
C ALA A 10 -16.02 -37.99 20.53
N PHE A 11 -15.45 -37.80 21.72
CA PHE A 11 -14.74 -36.57 22.11
C PHE A 11 -13.23 -36.64 21.86
N GLU A 12 -12.60 -37.81 21.82
CA GLU A 12 -11.24 -37.99 21.30
C GLU A 12 -11.14 -37.67 19.79
N GLN A 13 -12.26 -37.79 19.07
CA GLN A 13 -12.37 -37.34 17.67
C GLN A 13 -12.56 -35.82 17.51
N ALA A 14 -12.75 -35.05 18.60
CA ALA A 14 -12.81 -33.59 18.51
C ALA A 14 -11.40 -33.04 18.27
N SER A 15 -11.10 -32.80 16.99
CA SER A 15 -9.91 -32.09 16.50
C SER A 15 -9.44 -31.04 17.49
N HIS A 16 -8.22 -31.23 17.99
CA HIS A 16 -7.52 -30.38 18.95
C HIS A 16 -7.83 -28.88 18.73
N PRO A 17 -8.42 -28.11 19.67
CA PRO A 17 -8.77 -26.69 19.50
C PRO A 17 -7.70 -25.82 18.83
N LEU A 18 -6.41 -26.01 19.15
CA LEU A 18 -5.32 -25.34 18.43
C LEU A 18 -5.16 -25.78 16.97
N ILE A 19 -5.39 -27.05 16.62
CA ILE A 19 -5.44 -27.51 15.22
C ILE A 19 -6.61 -26.86 14.49
N THR A 20 -7.76 -26.68 15.13
CA THR A 20 -8.92 -25.99 14.55
C THR A 20 -8.62 -24.52 14.30
N VAL A 21 -7.94 -23.84 15.23
CA VAL A 21 -7.49 -22.45 15.04
C VAL A 21 -6.46 -22.36 13.91
N VAL A 22 -5.47 -23.26 13.86
CA VAL A 22 -4.47 -23.30 12.79
C VAL A 22 -5.13 -23.57 11.43
N ASP A 23 -6.08 -24.50 11.36
CA ASP A 23 -6.81 -24.83 10.13
C ASP A 23 -7.69 -23.67 9.67
N ALA A 24 -8.33 -22.95 10.60
CA ALA A 24 -9.06 -21.73 10.28
C ALA A 24 -8.14 -20.64 9.70
N LEU A 25 -6.95 -20.45 10.27
CA LEU A 25 -5.96 -19.49 9.76
C LEU A 25 -5.34 -19.92 8.42
N LEU A 26 -5.18 -21.23 8.17
CA LEU A 26 -4.73 -21.74 6.88
C LEU A 26 -5.74 -21.47 5.76
N ASN A 27 -7.02 -21.33 6.10
CA ASN A 27 -8.07 -20.97 5.15
C ASN A 27 -8.14 -19.46 4.86
N GLU A 28 -7.25 -18.63 5.44
CA GLU A 28 -7.15 -17.20 5.12
C GLU A 28 -6.92 -17.00 3.60
N PRO A 29 -7.78 -16.24 2.90
CA PRO A 29 -7.64 -16.07 1.47
C PRO A 29 -6.34 -15.37 1.12
N ARG A 30 -5.74 -15.75 -0.01
CA ARG A 30 -4.59 -15.05 -0.57
C ARG A 30 -4.98 -13.58 -0.82
N PRO A 31 -4.09 -12.60 -0.54
CA PRO A 31 -4.34 -11.21 -0.88
C PRO A 31 -4.75 -11.04 -2.34
N ALA A 32 -5.81 -10.26 -2.55
CA ALA A 32 -6.31 -9.92 -3.88
C ALA A 32 -5.36 -8.93 -4.58
N PRO A 33 -5.15 -9.07 -5.90
CA PRO A 33 -4.41 -8.08 -6.68
C PRO A 33 -5.10 -6.72 -6.60
N PHE A 34 -4.32 -5.65 -6.69
CA PHE A 34 -4.86 -4.30 -6.82
C PHE A 34 -5.16 -3.98 -8.28
N GLU A 35 -6.15 -3.14 -8.52
CA GLU A 35 -6.40 -2.56 -9.84
C GLU A 35 -5.53 -1.32 -10.02
N PRO A 36 -4.67 -1.26 -11.05
CA PRO A 36 -3.84 -0.09 -11.31
C PRO A 36 -4.66 1.18 -11.55
N TYR A 37 -4.15 2.31 -11.06
CA TYR A 37 -4.65 3.62 -11.42
C TYR A 37 -4.49 3.82 -12.93
N GLN A 38 -5.56 4.32 -13.57
CA GLN A 38 -5.51 4.71 -14.97
C GLN A 38 -4.53 5.85 -15.15
N VAL A 39 -3.50 5.61 -15.95
CA VAL A 39 -2.44 6.59 -16.22
C VAL A 39 -2.96 7.53 -17.32
N PRO A 40 -3.01 8.85 -17.08
CA PRO A 40 -3.43 9.79 -18.11
C PRO A 40 -2.43 9.79 -19.27
N ASP A 41 -2.97 9.82 -20.49
CA ASP A 41 -2.21 10.01 -21.72
C ASP A 41 -2.07 11.51 -22.00
N GLY A 42 -0.89 11.93 -22.43
CA GLY A 42 -0.62 13.31 -22.80
C GLY A 42 0.84 13.54 -23.16
N SER A 43 1.05 14.36 -24.19
CA SER A 43 2.36 14.57 -24.83
C SER A 43 3.08 15.86 -24.41
N PHE A 44 2.47 16.66 -23.53
CA PHE A 44 3.03 17.94 -23.09
C PHE A 44 3.71 17.83 -21.71
N PRO A 45 4.66 18.72 -21.37
CA PRO A 45 5.49 18.60 -20.16
C PRO A 45 4.71 18.40 -18.86
N LEU A 46 3.59 19.11 -18.70
CA LEU A 46 2.73 19.00 -17.52
C LEU A 46 1.98 17.65 -17.46
N ALA A 47 1.60 17.09 -18.61
CA ALA A 47 1.04 15.75 -18.69
C ALA A 47 2.10 14.72 -18.29
N HIS A 48 3.33 14.81 -18.80
CA HIS A 48 4.42 13.91 -18.44
C HIS A 48 4.70 13.88 -16.92
N ALA A 49 4.74 15.05 -16.27
CA ALA A 49 4.89 15.13 -14.82
C ALA A 49 3.75 14.38 -14.08
N THR A 50 2.52 14.49 -14.60
CA THR A 50 1.34 13.84 -14.04
C THR A 50 1.36 12.33 -14.28
N THR A 51 1.64 11.90 -15.51
CA THR A 51 1.86 10.50 -15.88
C THR A 51 2.91 9.86 -14.97
N GLY A 52 4.03 10.55 -14.71
CA GLY A 52 5.06 10.09 -13.80
C GLY A 52 4.57 9.90 -12.37
N LEU A 53 3.69 10.78 -11.89
CA LEU A 53 3.06 10.65 -10.58
C LEU A 53 2.14 9.43 -10.48
N TYR A 54 1.32 9.17 -11.51
CA TYR A 54 0.42 8.01 -11.54
C TYR A 54 1.19 6.70 -11.62
N LEU A 55 2.26 6.66 -12.40
CA LEU A 55 3.17 5.52 -12.46
C LEU A 55 3.82 5.26 -11.09
N ALA A 56 4.24 6.31 -10.38
CA ALA A 56 4.77 6.16 -9.03
C ALA A 56 3.72 5.58 -8.08
N ALA A 57 2.47 6.03 -8.16
CA ALA A 57 1.38 5.49 -7.34
C ALA A 57 1.13 3.99 -7.64
N ASN A 58 1.15 3.60 -8.91
CA ASN A 58 1.04 2.19 -9.33
C ASN A 58 2.20 1.34 -8.79
N ALA A 59 3.43 1.84 -8.85
CA ALA A 59 4.59 1.13 -8.30
C ALA A 59 4.49 0.93 -6.78
N ILE A 60 4.01 1.94 -6.03
CA ILE A 60 3.79 1.80 -4.58
C ILE A 60 2.70 0.77 -4.28
N ALA A 61 1.60 0.78 -5.05
CA ALA A 61 0.51 -0.18 -4.88
C ALA A 61 0.95 -1.62 -5.23
N GLU A 62 1.77 -1.78 -6.26
CA GLU A 62 2.35 -3.07 -6.64
C GLU A 62 3.32 -3.60 -5.58
N ALA A 63 4.23 -2.75 -5.08
CA ALA A 63 5.13 -3.10 -3.98
C ALA A 63 4.36 -3.50 -2.72
N ASP A 64 3.25 -2.81 -2.42
CA ASP A 64 2.39 -3.13 -1.30
C ASP A 64 1.71 -4.50 -1.45
N TYR A 65 1.21 -4.79 -2.65
CA TYR A 65 0.64 -6.09 -2.98
C TYR A 65 1.68 -7.21 -2.88
N ALA A 66 2.86 -7.02 -3.46
CA ALA A 66 3.95 -8.00 -3.40
C ALA A 66 4.33 -8.32 -1.95
N ARG A 67 4.47 -7.29 -1.10
CA ARG A 67 4.75 -7.46 0.33
C ARG A 67 3.62 -8.20 1.05
N ALA A 68 2.36 -7.88 0.77
CA ALA A 68 1.21 -8.59 1.34
C ALA A 68 1.20 -10.08 0.97
N VAL A 69 1.53 -10.42 -0.29
CA VAL A 69 1.64 -11.81 -0.74
C VAL A 69 2.78 -12.54 -0.02
N LEU A 70 3.95 -11.91 0.12
CA LEU A 70 5.08 -12.49 0.85
C LEU A 70 4.74 -12.75 2.33
N ASP A 71 4.10 -11.78 2.98
CA ASP A 71 3.66 -11.91 4.37
C ASP A 71 2.66 -13.05 4.54
N TRP A 72 1.67 -13.15 3.63
CA TRP A 72 0.71 -14.26 3.60
C TRP A 72 1.40 -15.61 3.40
N GLN A 73 2.32 -15.73 2.43
CA GLN A 73 3.09 -16.96 2.21
C GLN A 73 3.88 -17.37 3.45
N LYS A 74 4.53 -16.42 4.12
CA LYS A 74 5.27 -16.66 5.36
C LYS A 74 4.34 -17.16 6.48
N ARG A 75 3.14 -16.59 6.63
CA ARG A 75 2.12 -17.08 7.58
C ARG A 75 1.72 -18.52 7.26
N GLN A 76 1.38 -18.79 6.01
CA GLN A 76 0.98 -20.12 5.56
C GLN A 76 2.06 -21.18 5.85
N GLN A 77 3.33 -20.87 5.56
CA GLN A 77 4.44 -21.76 5.86
C GLN A 77 4.59 -22.04 7.37
N ILE A 78 4.48 -21.00 8.21
CA ILE A 78 4.56 -21.15 9.67
C ILE A 78 3.39 -22.00 10.19
N LEU A 79 2.16 -21.71 9.74
CA LEU A 79 0.96 -22.44 10.15
C LEU A 79 0.99 -23.90 9.71
N GLN A 80 1.47 -24.20 8.50
CA GLN A 80 1.65 -25.58 8.03
C GLN A 80 2.66 -26.36 8.89
N ARG A 81 3.77 -25.73 9.29
CA ARG A 81 4.74 -26.34 10.22
C ARG A 81 4.08 -26.65 11.57
N TRP A 82 3.29 -25.72 12.11
CA TRP A 82 2.55 -25.94 13.35
C TRP A 82 1.50 -27.03 13.23
N ARG A 83 0.72 -27.06 12.14
CA ARG A 83 -0.26 -28.11 11.85
C ARG A 83 0.40 -29.49 11.87
N LYS A 84 1.48 -29.67 11.10
CA LYS A 84 2.23 -30.94 11.04
C LYS A 84 2.73 -31.35 12.44
N ARG A 85 3.24 -30.39 13.20
CA ARG A 85 3.74 -30.64 14.57
C ARG A 85 2.63 -31.09 15.52
N LEU A 86 1.50 -30.39 15.53
CA LEU A 86 0.33 -30.72 16.36
C LEU A 86 -0.27 -32.09 15.98
N GLN A 87 -0.21 -32.47 14.70
CA GLN A 87 -0.60 -33.82 14.25
C GLN A 87 0.37 -34.91 14.70
N SER A 88 1.67 -34.61 14.71
CA SER A 88 2.71 -35.59 15.11
C SER A 88 2.87 -35.72 16.63
N HIS A 89 2.44 -34.71 17.40
CA HIS A 89 2.46 -34.69 18.86
C HIS A 89 1.09 -34.27 19.39
N PRO A 90 0.09 -35.17 19.34
CA PRO A 90 -1.24 -34.87 19.83
C PRO A 90 -1.17 -34.56 21.33
N VAL A 91 -1.55 -33.35 21.73
CA VAL A 91 -1.66 -32.98 23.14
C VAL A 91 -2.72 -33.85 23.78
N SER A 92 -2.31 -34.78 24.62
CA SER A 92 -3.16 -35.90 25.06
C SER A 92 -4.25 -35.49 26.06
N HIS A 93 -4.35 -34.21 26.45
CA HIS A 93 -5.20 -33.75 27.56
C HIS A 93 -5.79 -32.33 27.37
N THR A 94 -6.38 -32.05 26.22
CA THR A 94 -6.88 -30.70 25.87
C THR A 94 -7.91 -30.12 26.86
N ARG A 95 -8.71 -30.96 27.52
CA ARG A 95 -9.69 -30.54 28.55
C ARG A 95 -9.02 -29.98 29.80
N LEU A 96 -7.89 -30.55 30.22
CA LEU A 96 -7.12 -30.07 31.37
C LEU A 96 -6.41 -28.76 31.03
N VAL A 97 -5.91 -28.63 29.81
CA VAL A 97 -5.28 -27.39 29.29
C VAL A 97 -6.29 -26.23 29.30
N ALA A 98 -7.50 -26.42 28.75
CA ALA A 98 -8.53 -25.38 28.68
C ALA A 98 -9.09 -24.98 30.06
N MET A 99 -9.25 -25.94 30.98
CA MET A 99 -9.66 -25.67 32.37
C MET A 99 -8.55 -24.98 33.19
N GLU A 100 -7.28 -25.16 32.84
CA GLU A 100 -6.15 -24.48 33.49
C GLU A 100 -5.75 -23.17 32.83
N MET A 101 -6.28 -22.81 31.66
CA MET A 101 -6.16 -21.45 31.10
C MET A 101 -7.14 -20.46 31.74
N THR A 102 -8.25 -20.96 32.32
CA THR A 102 -9.25 -20.16 33.05
C THR A 102 -8.92 -19.98 34.54
N ARG A 103 -8.01 -20.80 35.08
CA ARG A 103 -7.39 -20.60 36.39
C ARG A 103 -5.98 -20.05 36.13
N ASP A 104 -5.52 -19.02 36.83
CA ASP A 104 -4.18 -18.45 36.61
C ASP A 104 -3.06 -19.40 37.14
N THR A 105 -2.94 -20.58 36.52
CA THR A 105 -2.06 -21.69 36.91
C THR A 105 -1.18 -22.07 35.73
N ARG A 106 -0.35 -21.12 35.28
CA ARG A 106 0.72 -21.32 34.29
C ARG A 106 1.68 -22.50 34.54
N PRO A 107 1.94 -22.98 35.78
CA PRO A 107 2.92 -24.05 36.00
C PRO A 107 2.47 -25.47 35.61
N THR A 108 1.16 -25.78 35.60
CA THR A 108 0.64 -27.16 35.45
C THR A 108 0.39 -27.59 34.01
N LEU A 109 0.21 -26.62 33.11
CA LEU A 109 0.21 -26.80 31.64
C LEU A 109 1.55 -27.32 31.10
N LYS A 110 2.67 -26.98 31.77
CA LYS A 110 4.05 -27.27 31.33
C LYS A 110 4.40 -28.76 31.27
N LYS A 111 3.74 -29.62 32.07
CA LYS A 111 4.10 -31.05 32.21
C LYS A 111 3.20 -32.02 31.41
N ARG A 112 2.01 -31.60 30.97
CA ARG A 112 0.98 -32.53 30.45
C ARG A 112 0.81 -32.51 28.92
N CYS A 113 1.39 -31.53 28.23
CA CYS A 113 1.17 -31.39 26.79
C CYS A 113 2.12 -32.19 25.89
N GLY A 114 3.13 -32.89 26.44
CA GLY A 114 4.07 -33.70 25.65
C GLY A 114 4.94 -32.90 24.67
N LEU A 115 4.82 -31.57 24.65
CA LEU A 115 5.70 -30.63 24.00
C LEU A 115 6.74 -30.17 25.02
N ASP A 116 8.01 -30.13 24.63
CA ASP A 116 9.04 -29.44 25.39
C ASP A 116 8.57 -28.00 25.67
N THR A 117 8.67 -27.55 26.91
CA THR A 117 7.91 -26.41 27.46
C THR A 117 8.16 -25.13 26.67
N ASP A 118 9.38 -24.96 26.17
CA ASP A 118 9.82 -23.83 25.37
C ASP A 118 9.14 -23.80 23.99
N GLN A 119 8.78 -24.98 23.45
CA GLN A 119 8.20 -25.12 22.13
C GLN A 119 6.72 -24.73 22.10
N TYR A 120 5.99 -24.98 23.19
CA TYR A 120 4.61 -24.56 23.34
C TYR A 120 4.49 -23.04 23.56
N GLU A 121 5.35 -22.47 24.41
CA GLU A 121 5.43 -21.00 24.57
C GLU A 121 5.81 -20.32 23.24
N THR A 122 6.79 -20.86 22.52
CA THR A 122 7.15 -20.38 21.17
C THR A 122 5.98 -20.41 20.20
N MET A 123 5.14 -21.45 20.24
CA MET A 123 3.95 -21.57 19.39
C MET A 123 2.93 -20.48 19.70
N LEU A 124 2.59 -20.28 20.98
CA LEU A 124 1.63 -19.26 21.39
C LEU A 124 2.12 -17.85 21.02
N THR A 125 3.39 -17.53 21.28
CA THR A 125 3.98 -16.25 20.86
C THR A 125 3.96 -16.08 19.33
N THR A 126 4.21 -17.16 18.58
CA THR A 126 4.14 -17.12 17.11
C THR A 126 2.71 -16.90 16.62
N LEU A 127 1.72 -17.56 17.23
CA LEU A 127 0.31 -17.37 16.87
C LEU A 127 -0.18 -15.97 17.22
N GLU A 128 0.18 -15.43 18.39
CA GLU A 128 -0.10 -14.03 18.75
C GLU A 128 0.47 -13.05 17.72
N LEU A 129 1.71 -13.29 17.27
CA LEU A 129 2.33 -12.48 16.22
C LEU A 129 1.56 -12.58 14.90
N ILE A 130 1.15 -13.79 14.50
CA ILE A 130 0.35 -14.05 13.30
C ILE A 130 -0.99 -13.31 13.37
N PHE A 131 -1.65 -13.27 14.53
CA PHE A 131 -2.90 -12.52 14.71
C PHE A 131 -2.72 -11.00 14.61
N ARG A 132 -1.56 -10.47 14.98
CA ARG A 132 -1.26 -9.03 14.90
C ARG A 132 -0.81 -8.57 13.51
N TRP A 133 -0.24 -9.45 12.70
CA TRP A 133 0.27 -9.09 11.37
C TRP A 133 -0.77 -8.46 10.44
N PRO A 134 -2.00 -9.01 10.27
CA PRO A 134 -3.03 -8.38 9.45
C PRO A 134 -3.34 -6.94 9.89
N GLN A 135 -3.43 -6.69 11.20
CA GLN A 135 -3.73 -5.36 11.75
C GLN A 135 -2.65 -4.34 11.40
N LEU A 136 -1.37 -4.71 11.55
CA LEU A 136 -0.24 -3.86 11.17
C LEU A 136 -0.23 -3.58 9.66
N ARG A 137 -0.56 -4.60 8.86
CA ARG A 137 -0.57 -4.52 7.40
C ARG A 137 -1.72 -3.64 6.89
N ASP A 138 -2.90 -3.75 7.49
CA ASP A 138 -4.06 -2.92 7.18
C ASP A 138 -3.82 -1.45 7.56
N ALA A 139 -3.20 -1.21 8.72
CA ALA A 139 -2.81 0.14 9.14
C ALA A 139 -1.82 0.77 8.14
N GLU A 140 -0.79 0.04 7.72
CA GLU A 140 0.20 0.52 6.76
C GLU A 140 -0.40 0.74 5.37
N ARG A 141 -1.28 -0.16 4.91
CA ARG A 141 -2.01 0.01 3.66
C ARG A 141 -2.90 1.24 3.69
N ALA A 142 -3.64 1.45 4.78
CA ALA A 142 -4.49 2.62 4.97
C ALA A 142 -3.66 3.92 5.00
N ARG A 143 -2.49 3.91 5.64
CA ARG A 143 -1.55 5.05 5.64
C ARG A 143 -1.12 5.41 4.22
N LYS A 144 -0.66 4.43 3.44
CA LYS A 144 -0.24 4.63 2.05
C LYS A 144 -1.39 5.11 1.17
N HIS A 145 -2.56 4.48 1.25
CA HIS A 145 -3.73 4.85 0.45
C HIS A 145 -4.20 6.29 0.73
N ARG A 146 -4.25 6.69 2.00
CA ARG A 146 -4.57 8.07 2.39
C ARG A 146 -3.54 9.06 1.81
N SER A 147 -2.26 8.71 1.91
CA SER A 147 -1.20 9.53 1.33
C SER A 147 -1.37 9.70 -0.18
N LEU A 148 -1.63 8.61 -0.92
CA LEU A 148 -1.89 8.67 -2.37
C LEU A 148 -3.09 9.57 -2.70
N ALA A 149 -4.22 9.41 -1.99
CA ALA A 149 -5.41 10.24 -2.17
C ALA A 149 -5.11 11.74 -1.97
N ASP A 150 -4.38 12.09 -0.92
CA ASP A 150 -3.98 13.49 -0.65
C ASP A 150 -3.11 14.06 -1.78
N ARG A 151 -2.25 13.25 -2.39
CA ARG A 151 -1.38 13.67 -3.50
C ARG A 151 -2.17 13.85 -4.78
N PHE A 152 -3.10 12.96 -5.10
CA PHE A 152 -4.00 13.13 -6.23
C PHE A 152 -4.83 14.41 -6.09
N PHE A 153 -5.41 14.66 -4.91
CA PHE A 153 -6.14 15.90 -4.65
C PHE A 153 -5.26 17.15 -4.82
N SER A 154 -4.01 17.08 -4.35
CA SER A 154 -3.04 18.18 -4.50
C SER A 154 -2.73 18.45 -5.97
N VAL A 155 -2.56 17.41 -6.79
CA VAL A 155 -2.31 17.53 -8.24
C VAL A 155 -3.50 18.16 -8.94
N SER A 156 -4.73 17.73 -8.66
CA SER A 156 -5.94 18.36 -9.22
C SER A 156 -6.03 19.84 -8.86
N THR A 157 -5.61 20.21 -7.65
CA THR A 157 -5.55 21.63 -7.22
C THR A 157 -4.47 22.41 -7.99
N ILE A 158 -3.32 21.78 -8.27
CA ILE A 158 -2.25 22.39 -9.08
C ILE A 158 -2.74 22.65 -10.51
N PHE A 159 -3.39 21.67 -11.14
CA PHE A 159 -3.97 21.83 -12.47
C PHE A 159 -4.96 22.97 -12.54
N ARG A 160 -5.95 22.98 -11.65
CA ARG A 160 -6.97 24.04 -11.60
C ARG A 160 -6.35 25.43 -11.45
N ARG A 161 -5.31 25.58 -10.62
CA ARG A 161 -4.59 26.87 -10.48
C ARG A 161 -3.79 27.22 -11.73
N CYS A 162 -3.18 26.25 -12.40
CA CYS A 162 -2.44 26.45 -13.64
C CYS A 162 -3.38 26.94 -14.76
N GLU A 163 -4.54 26.32 -14.91
CA GLU A 163 -5.58 26.73 -15.86
C GLU A 163 -6.10 28.13 -15.57
N GLN A 164 -6.45 28.40 -14.30
CA GLN A 164 -6.90 29.73 -13.88
C GLN A 164 -5.85 30.79 -14.21
N ARG A 165 -4.57 30.53 -13.88
CA ARG A 165 -3.50 31.49 -14.14
C ARG A 165 -3.24 31.70 -15.63
N THR A 166 -3.31 30.64 -16.42
CA THR A 166 -3.23 30.69 -17.89
C THR A 166 -4.33 31.59 -18.44
N HIS A 167 -5.57 31.43 -17.98
CA HIS A 167 -6.68 32.27 -18.38
C HIS A 167 -6.45 33.75 -18.00
N GLU A 168 -6.01 34.03 -16.77
CA GLU A 168 -5.69 35.39 -16.33
C GLU A 168 -4.61 36.06 -17.21
N ILE A 169 -3.54 35.33 -17.56
CA ILE A 169 -2.45 35.83 -18.42
C ILE A 169 -2.99 36.16 -19.81
N LEU A 170 -3.77 35.27 -20.41
CA LEU A 170 -4.34 35.46 -21.75
C LEU A 170 -5.33 36.63 -21.78
N GLN A 171 -6.19 36.76 -20.78
CA GLN A 171 -7.13 37.88 -20.67
C GLN A 171 -6.39 39.21 -20.50
N HIS A 172 -5.37 39.25 -19.64
CA HIS A 172 -4.58 40.45 -19.43
C HIS A 172 -3.80 40.87 -20.69
N ALA A 173 -3.23 39.91 -21.42
CA ALA A 173 -2.57 40.17 -22.69
C ALA A 173 -3.56 40.71 -23.75
N LYS A 174 -4.75 40.12 -23.84
CA LYS A 174 -5.81 40.57 -24.74
C LYS A 174 -6.21 42.02 -24.46
N ILE A 175 -6.55 42.36 -23.22
CA ILE A 175 -6.95 43.72 -22.81
C ILE A 175 -5.85 44.73 -23.18
N ARG A 176 -4.57 44.38 -22.93
CA ARG A 176 -3.45 45.26 -23.27
C ARG A 176 -3.26 45.44 -24.78
N ILE A 177 -3.47 44.40 -25.57
CA ILE A 177 -3.39 44.47 -27.04
C ILE A 177 -4.53 45.33 -27.62
N GLU A 178 -5.74 45.21 -27.07
CA GLU A 178 -6.91 46.00 -27.48
C GLU A 178 -6.76 47.48 -27.15
N ALA A 179 -5.99 47.82 -26.11
CA ALA A 179 -5.67 49.19 -25.73
C ALA A 179 -4.59 49.86 -26.60
N LEU A 180 -3.88 49.12 -27.46
CA LEU A 180 -2.85 49.66 -28.34
C LEU A 180 -3.44 50.21 -29.64
N ASP A 181 -2.78 51.23 -30.19
CA ASP A 181 -3.07 51.71 -31.55
C ASP A 181 -2.97 50.55 -32.57
N PRO A 182 -3.90 50.39 -33.53
CA PRO A 182 -3.87 49.34 -34.56
C PRO A 182 -2.53 49.18 -35.31
N SER A 183 -1.76 50.25 -35.45
CA SER A 183 -0.47 50.28 -36.13
C SER A 183 0.73 49.94 -35.23
N ASP A 184 0.56 49.91 -33.90
CA ASP A 184 1.63 49.58 -32.96
C ASP A 184 1.93 48.06 -32.93
N HIS A 185 2.62 47.58 -33.96
CA HIS A 185 3.06 46.19 -34.05
C HIS A 185 4.16 45.85 -33.03
N ALA A 186 5.00 46.82 -32.66
CA ALA A 186 6.08 46.61 -31.70
C ALA A 186 5.53 46.35 -30.29
N GLY A 187 4.59 47.17 -29.83
CA GLY A 187 3.91 46.98 -28.55
C GLY A 187 3.15 45.66 -28.48
N ARG A 188 2.47 45.26 -29.56
CA ARG A 188 1.78 43.95 -29.64
C ARG A 188 2.75 42.78 -29.47
N ASN A 189 3.86 42.80 -30.22
CA ASN A 189 4.87 41.74 -30.13
C ASN A 189 5.49 41.67 -28.73
N GLN A 190 5.71 42.82 -28.07
CA GLN A 190 6.22 42.85 -26.70
C GLN A 190 5.24 42.24 -25.69
N ILE A 191 3.93 42.52 -25.83
CA ILE A 191 2.91 41.93 -24.95
C ILE A 191 2.83 40.42 -25.15
N ILE A 192 2.83 39.94 -26.39
CA ILE A 192 2.81 38.50 -26.72
C ILE A 192 4.04 37.81 -26.13
N ALA A 193 5.24 38.36 -26.33
CA ALA A 193 6.47 37.80 -25.78
C ALA A 193 6.50 37.80 -24.24
N SER A 194 5.89 38.80 -23.58
CA SER A 194 5.70 38.80 -22.13
C SER A 194 4.75 37.69 -21.69
N ALA A 195 3.60 37.55 -22.36
CA ALA A 195 2.61 36.53 -22.04
C ALA A 195 3.18 35.11 -22.20
N HIS A 196 3.96 34.85 -23.25
CA HIS A 196 4.65 33.57 -23.43
C HIS A 196 5.57 33.23 -22.26
N ARG A 197 6.40 34.17 -21.80
CA ARG A 197 7.27 33.96 -20.63
C ARG A 197 6.49 33.70 -19.35
N ASP A 198 5.37 34.40 -19.15
CA ASP A 198 4.51 34.20 -17.98
C ASP A 198 3.83 32.82 -18.01
N LEU A 199 3.41 32.35 -19.19
CA LEU A 199 2.85 31.00 -19.38
C LEU A 199 3.89 29.91 -19.13
N GLU A 200 5.11 30.07 -19.64
CA GLU A 200 6.23 29.16 -19.41
C GLU A 200 6.55 29.05 -17.92
N THR A 201 6.72 30.18 -17.24
CA THR A 201 6.95 30.22 -15.78
C THR A 201 5.83 29.54 -15.00
N THR A 202 4.57 29.72 -15.44
CA THR A 202 3.40 29.09 -14.81
C THR A 202 3.45 27.56 -14.96
N SER A 203 3.78 27.07 -16.16
CA SER A 203 3.92 25.65 -16.47
C SER A 203 5.06 25.01 -15.68
N GLU A 204 6.25 25.62 -15.67
CA GLU A 204 7.42 25.14 -14.92
C GLU A 204 7.13 25.04 -13.42
N THR A 205 6.46 26.05 -12.87
CA THR A 205 6.05 26.04 -11.46
C THR A 205 5.09 24.89 -11.16
N ALA A 206 4.13 24.63 -12.04
CA ALA A 206 3.17 23.53 -11.88
C ALA A 206 3.88 22.17 -11.96
N ILE A 207 4.77 21.98 -12.94
CA ILE A 207 5.60 20.77 -13.10
C ILE A 207 6.45 20.53 -11.85
N GLY A 208 7.14 21.55 -11.34
CA GLY A 208 7.94 21.43 -10.11
C GLY A 208 7.12 21.00 -8.90
N ARG A 209 5.88 21.51 -8.76
CA ARG A 209 4.97 21.13 -7.68
C ARG A 209 4.45 19.69 -7.82
N ILE A 210 4.16 19.24 -9.04
CA ILE A 210 3.76 17.85 -9.33
C ILE A 210 4.92 16.92 -9.04
N ASN A 211 6.13 17.22 -9.51
CA ASN A 211 7.33 16.45 -9.22
C ASN A 211 7.62 16.34 -7.72
N THR A 212 7.32 17.40 -6.95
CA THR A 212 7.39 17.34 -5.48
C THR A 212 6.38 16.34 -4.91
N GLN A 213 5.17 16.23 -5.47
CA GLN A 213 4.22 15.20 -5.05
C GLN A 213 4.69 13.80 -5.48
N THR A 214 5.29 13.65 -6.66
CA THR A 214 5.88 12.39 -7.13
C THR A 214 6.96 11.90 -6.18
N ARG A 215 7.88 12.77 -5.76
CA ARG A 215 8.90 12.45 -4.73
C ARG A 215 8.26 11.89 -3.47
N ARG A 216 7.24 12.57 -2.94
CA ARG A 216 6.53 12.14 -1.72
C ARG A 216 5.85 10.78 -1.86
N ILE A 217 5.41 10.41 -3.06
CA ILE A 217 4.86 9.06 -3.33
C ILE A 217 5.97 8.03 -3.34
N LEU A 218 7.09 8.31 -4.01
CA LEU A 218 8.26 7.43 -4.03
C LEU A 218 8.86 7.23 -2.63
N ASP A 219 8.72 8.20 -1.72
CA ASP A 219 9.12 8.06 -0.31
C ASP A 219 8.23 7.10 0.51
N LEU A 220 7.11 6.62 -0.04
CA LEU A 220 6.19 5.73 0.69
C LEU A 220 6.69 4.29 0.79
N ASP A 221 7.65 3.87 -0.06
CA ASP A 221 8.22 2.53 -0.01
C ASP A 221 9.73 2.54 -0.20
N GLU A 222 10.43 1.73 0.59
CA GLU A 222 11.90 1.62 0.57
C GLU A 222 12.44 1.25 -0.82
N SER A 223 11.68 0.48 -1.60
CA SER A 223 12.08 0.07 -2.95
C SER A 223 12.18 1.24 -3.95
N THR A 224 11.51 2.36 -3.69
CA THR A 224 11.51 3.55 -4.56
C THR A 224 12.07 4.80 -3.88
N ALA A 225 12.32 4.76 -2.57
CA ALA A 225 12.88 5.87 -1.80
C ALA A 225 14.22 6.39 -2.34
N GLY A 226 15.08 5.50 -2.86
CA GLY A 226 16.39 5.86 -3.43
C GLY A 226 16.35 6.46 -4.86
N ILE A 227 15.22 6.37 -5.56
CA ILE A 227 15.12 6.77 -6.97
C ILE A 227 14.76 8.26 -7.06
N SER A 228 15.60 9.11 -7.64
CA SER A 228 15.26 10.53 -7.84
C SER A 228 14.07 10.71 -8.80
N VAL A 229 13.32 11.82 -8.70
CA VAL A 229 12.20 12.09 -9.64
C VAL A 229 12.68 12.20 -11.08
N LYS A 230 13.86 12.79 -11.30
CA LYS A 230 14.44 12.89 -12.65
C LYS A 230 14.72 11.50 -13.23
N GLN A 231 15.34 10.63 -12.44
CA GLN A 231 15.61 9.25 -12.83
C GLN A 231 14.29 8.50 -13.10
N TRP A 232 13.32 8.65 -12.20
CA TRP A 232 12.00 8.06 -12.33
C TRP A 232 11.33 8.43 -13.66
N LEU A 233 11.28 9.72 -13.99
CA LEU A 233 10.69 10.18 -15.25
C LEU A 233 11.47 9.68 -16.47
N HIS A 234 12.80 9.64 -16.38
CA HIS A 234 13.65 9.14 -17.45
C HIS A 234 13.39 7.66 -17.75
N ASP A 235 13.32 6.83 -16.71
CA ASP A 235 13.12 5.38 -16.85
C ASP A 235 11.75 5.01 -17.42
N HIS A 236 10.80 5.95 -17.37
CA HIS A 236 9.48 5.82 -17.97
C HIS A 236 9.33 6.58 -19.30
N GLY A 237 10.41 7.11 -19.87
CA GLY A 237 10.39 7.81 -21.16
C GLY A 237 9.66 9.17 -21.13
N LEU A 238 9.56 9.80 -19.96
CA LEU A 238 8.79 11.03 -19.75
C LEU A 238 9.64 12.30 -19.74
N VAL A 239 10.96 12.18 -19.90
CA VAL A 239 11.85 13.34 -20.04
C VAL A 239 11.77 13.83 -21.48
N ILE A 240 11.34 15.08 -21.66
CA ILE A 240 11.39 15.75 -22.95
C ILE A 240 12.84 16.22 -23.12
N SER A 241 13.53 15.67 -24.13
CA SER A 241 14.80 16.22 -24.60
C SER A 241 14.58 17.70 -24.88
N THR A 242 15.29 18.54 -24.12
CA THR A 242 15.33 19.99 -24.35
C THR A 242 16.14 20.29 -25.59
#